data_AF-A0AA88KWD1-F1
#
_entry.id   AF-A0AA88KWD1-F1
#
_cell.length_a   1.000
_cell.length_b   1.000
_cell.length_c   1.000
_cell.angle_alpha   90.00
_cell.angle_beta   90.00
_cell.angle_gamma   90.00
#
_symmetry.space_group_name_H-M   'P 1'
#
loop_
_entity.id
_entity.type
_entity.pdbx_description
1 polymer ?
#
loop_
_entity_poly.entity_id
_entity_poly.type
_entity_poly.pdbx_seq_one_letter_code
_entity_poly.pdbx_strand_id
1 'polypeptide(L)'
;MICEIILGLIIIFLVRITILPAPKPILHVYRKPGRLYYVKVVVFYLLVKLRRWQDARTKKTGEKPDTLQAGYGATCVNNLDELEVPQKLADHPKAIDAVFFQLANQSGQYLVAATARRPHKIINGFIYLAIPELGLLEAPKLPDTMLYAEKEEFAAEGLRIEPVVPNRTWKISYKGHMKYAKAPEKKVNVDIELEYNSKLRPFNFDTDMNAWTVARAMAKEPWSREYFQILKDAHQTHYEQMGSASGRAIVDGKEFSLQLDGMRDHSYAYKREWKFMHRYGFHTITLQDGTRINAGFVSQPVTCSRLELGYVYLPDGSLHALDWIKLPLWALGEGGTPPVDYGFTFKAAGKVWEVQVRVVHTPIFHIGWEWEAKLFERLCTYTVNGIPGWGVSEWHYRHAAGRPVEYAQNDPEWTNKIVKG
;
A
#
# COMPACT_ATOMS: atom_id res chain seq x y z
N MET A 1 -4.05 -12.89 -51.77
CA MET A 1 -3.14 -13.21 -50.65
C MET A 1 -3.27 -12.27 -49.44
N ILE A 2 -2.86 -10.98 -49.48
CA ILE A 2 -2.94 -10.10 -48.29
C ILE A 2 -4.39 -9.85 -47.82
N CYS A 3 -5.32 -9.56 -48.74
CA CYS A 3 -6.72 -9.33 -48.39
C CYS A 3 -7.43 -10.58 -47.82
N GLU A 4 -7.07 -11.77 -48.29
CA GLU A 4 -7.62 -13.04 -47.79
C GLU A 4 -7.09 -13.38 -46.39
N ILE A 5 -5.82 -13.08 -46.12
CA ILE A 5 -5.23 -13.20 -44.78
C ILE A 5 -5.92 -12.23 -43.82
N ILE A 6 -6.16 -10.98 -44.23
CA ILE A 6 -6.87 -9.98 -43.41
C ILE A 6 -8.30 -10.45 -43.13
N LEU A 7 -9.03 -10.91 -44.16
CA LEU A 7 -10.40 -11.41 -44.02
C LEU A 7 -10.45 -12.63 -43.10
N GLY A 8 -9.52 -13.57 -43.25
CA GLY A 8 -9.39 -14.73 -42.37
C GLY A 8 -9.12 -14.33 -40.92
N LEU A 9 -8.24 -13.36 -40.67
CA LEU A 9 -7.97 -12.82 -39.33
C LEU A 9 -9.20 -12.12 -38.73
N ILE A 10 -9.96 -11.37 -39.54
CA ILE A 10 -11.22 -10.74 -39.12
C ILE A 10 -12.26 -11.80 -38.74
N ILE A 11 -12.44 -12.84 -39.56
CA ILE A 11 -13.39 -13.93 -39.27
C ILE A 11 -12.98 -14.67 -38.00
N ILE A 12 -11.69 -15.01 -37.83
CA ILE A 12 -11.18 -15.64 -36.60
C ILE A 12 -11.42 -14.74 -35.38
N PHE A 13 -11.20 -13.43 -35.52
CA PHE A 13 -11.46 -12.45 -34.47
C PHE A 13 -12.95 -12.37 -34.11
N LEU A 14 -13.83 -12.31 -35.10
CA LEU A 14 -15.29 -12.30 -34.91
C LEU A 14 -15.77 -13.59 -34.24
N VAL A 15 -15.32 -14.76 -34.70
CA VAL A 15 -15.63 -16.06 -34.09
C VAL A 15 -15.14 -16.12 -32.63
N ARG A 16 -13.92 -15.65 -32.34
CA ARG A 16 -13.41 -15.56 -30.97
C ARG A 16 -14.25 -14.63 -30.09
N ILE A 17 -14.84 -13.57 -30.65
CA ILE A 17 -15.65 -12.59 -29.91
C ILE A 17 -17.09 -13.04 -29.70
N THR A 18 -17.66 -13.80 -30.63
CA THR A 18 -19.08 -14.20 -30.55
C THR A 18 -19.27 -15.58 -29.93
N ILE A 19 -18.42 -16.57 -30.25
CA ILE A 19 -18.69 -17.99 -29.95
C ILE A 19 -18.01 -18.48 -28.65
N LEU A 20 -16.74 -18.17 -28.40
CA LEU A 20 -15.97 -18.84 -27.33
C LEU A 20 -16.28 -18.31 -25.92
N PRO A 21 -16.80 -19.09 -24.95
CA PRO A 21 -17.19 -18.57 -23.63
C PRO A 21 -16.06 -17.81 -22.92
N ALA A 22 -16.41 -16.78 -22.14
CA ALA A 22 -15.43 -16.05 -21.36
C ALA A 22 -14.75 -17.01 -20.36
N PRO A 23 -13.42 -16.90 -20.15
CA PRO A 23 -12.73 -17.79 -19.24
C PRO A 23 -13.22 -17.57 -17.81
N LYS A 24 -13.45 -18.68 -17.08
CA LYS A 24 -13.81 -18.61 -15.66
C LYS A 24 -12.66 -18.02 -14.84
N PRO A 25 -12.95 -17.16 -13.84
CA PRO A 25 -11.93 -16.62 -12.94
C PRO A 25 -11.23 -17.74 -12.16
N ILE A 26 -9.95 -17.55 -11.83
CA ILE A 26 -9.24 -18.46 -10.91
C ILE A 26 -9.85 -18.24 -9.52
N LEU A 27 -10.24 -19.34 -8.86
CA LEU A 27 -10.87 -19.32 -7.52
C LEU A 27 -12.08 -18.37 -7.43
N HIS A 28 -12.80 -18.17 -8.54
CA HIS A 28 -13.94 -17.24 -8.63
C HIS A 28 -13.61 -15.76 -8.35
N VAL A 29 -12.34 -15.40 -8.16
CA VAL A 29 -11.88 -14.05 -7.84
C VAL A 29 -11.06 -13.45 -8.99
N TYR A 30 -10.00 -14.14 -9.42
CA TYR A 30 -8.98 -13.55 -10.30
C TYR A 30 -9.37 -13.68 -11.77
N ARG A 31 -9.75 -12.57 -12.40
CA ARG A 31 -10.18 -12.55 -13.80
C ARG A 31 -9.03 -12.89 -14.74
N LYS A 32 -9.37 -13.57 -15.84
CA LYS A 32 -8.48 -13.90 -16.95
C LYS A 32 -8.80 -13.01 -18.16
N PRO A 33 -7.85 -12.79 -19.08
CA PRO A 33 -8.10 -12.07 -20.33
C PRO A 33 -9.33 -12.61 -21.08
N GLY A 34 -10.36 -11.76 -21.22
CA GLY A 34 -11.58 -12.09 -21.97
C GLY A 34 -11.44 -11.84 -23.47
N ARG A 35 -12.55 -12.01 -24.21
CA ARG A 35 -12.60 -11.91 -25.68
C ARG A 35 -12.13 -10.55 -26.21
N LEU A 36 -12.53 -9.47 -25.54
CA LEU A 36 -12.20 -8.07 -25.92
C LEU A 36 -10.95 -7.53 -25.22
N TYR A 37 -10.15 -8.39 -24.58
CA TYR A 37 -9.06 -7.96 -23.71
C TYR A 37 -8.11 -6.98 -24.39
N TYR A 38 -7.52 -7.33 -25.53
CA TYR A 38 -6.53 -6.47 -26.19
C TYR A 38 -7.13 -5.14 -26.69
N VAL A 39 -8.38 -5.15 -27.15
CA VAL A 39 -9.11 -3.94 -27.52
C VAL A 39 -9.26 -3.03 -26.29
N LYS A 40 -9.72 -3.59 -25.16
CA LYS A 40 -9.84 -2.87 -23.89
C LYS A 40 -8.49 -2.33 -23.40
N VAL A 41 -7.39 -3.09 -23.55
CA VAL A 41 -6.04 -2.63 -23.19
C VAL A 41 -5.69 -1.37 -23.97
N VAL A 42 -5.85 -1.38 -25.30
CA VAL A 42 -5.52 -0.23 -26.14
C VAL A 42 -6.39 0.98 -25.76
N VAL A 43 -7.71 0.78 -25.63
CA VAL A 43 -8.63 1.87 -25.24
C VAL A 43 -8.25 2.47 -23.89
N PHE A 44 -8.03 1.64 -22.85
CA PHE A 44 -7.70 2.15 -21.52
C PHE A 44 -6.32 2.80 -21.48
N TYR A 45 -5.34 2.26 -22.21
CA TYR A 45 -4.02 2.87 -22.36
C TYR A 45 -4.11 4.28 -22.95
N LEU A 46 -4.88 4.45 -24.03
CA LEU A 46 -5.10 5.75 -24.65
C LEU A 46 -5.82 6.71 -23.70
N LEU A 47 -6.80 6.24 -22.91
CA LEU A 47 -7.47 7.05 -21.89
C LEU A 47 -6.50 7.55 -20.82
N VAL A 48 -5.62 6.68 -20.29
CA VAL A 48 -4.61 7.08 -19.30
C VAL A 48 -3.63 8.09 -19.90
N LYS A 49 -3.19 7.90 -21.15
CA LYS A 49 -2.31 8.85 -21.85
C LYS A 49 -2.98 10.20 -22.09
N LEU A 50 -4.25 10.20 -22.49
CA LEU A 50 -5.04 11.41 -22.65
C LEU A 50 -5.17 12.17 -21.33
N ARG A 51 -5.50 11.48 -20.24
CA ARG A 51 -5.60 12.08 -18.90
C ARG A 51 -4.29 12.70 -18.43
N ARG A 52 -3.15 12.04 -18.66
CA ARG A 52 -1.82 12.60 -18.37
C ARG A 52 -1.52 13.85 -19.18
N TRP A 53 -1.89 13.86 -20.45
CA TRP A 53 -1.72 15.03 -21.29
C TRP A 53 -2.60 16.19 -20.82
N GLN A 54 -3.85 15.91 -20.42
CA GLN A 54 -4.75 16.90 -19.83
C GLN A 54 -4.18 17.47 -18.53
N ASP A 55 -3.73 16.63 -17.61
CA ASP A 55 -3.10 17.02 -16.33
C ASP A 55 -1.84 17.88 -16.54
N ALA A 56 -0.99 17.50 -17.49
CA ALA A 56 0.20 18.28 -17.83
C ALA A 56 -0.15 19.65 -18.44
N ARG A 57 -1.29 19.77 -19.14
CA ARG A 57 -1.77 21.04 -19.70
C ARG A 57 -2.36 21.93 -18.60
N THR A 58 -3.15 21.40 -17.67
CA THR A 58 -3.74 22.16 -16.57
C THR A 58 -2.67 22.76 -15.67
N LYS A 59 -1.57 22.04 -15.43
CA LYS A 59 -0.40 22.57 -14.69
C LYS A 59 0.24 23.79 -15.36
N LYS A 60 0.17 23.91 -16.68
CA LYS A 60 0.69 25.09 -17.42
C LYS A 60 -0.29 26.26 -17.40
N THR A 61 -1.59 25.98 -17.38
CA THR A 61 -2.64 27.02 -17.43
C THR A 61 -3.12 27.46 -16.05
N GLY A 62 -2.81 26.72 -14.99
CA GLY A 62 -3.29 26.96 -13.62
C GLY A 62 -4.74 26.52 -13.38
N GLU A 63 -5.54 26.41 -14.44
CA GLU A 63 -6.94 25.97 -14.38
C GLU A 63 -7.08 24.46 -14.56
N LYS A 64 -7.68 23.79 -13.56
CA LYS A 64 -8.01 22.37 -13.63
C LYS A 64 -9.52 22.20 -13.76
N PRO A 65 -10.03 21.59 -14.86
CA PRO A 65 -11.45 21.36 -15.02
C PRO A 65 -12.00 20.44 -13.94
N ASP A 66 -13.20 20.69 -13.44
CA ASP A 66 -13.91 19.82 -12.48
C ASP A 66 -14.09 18.38 -13.00
N THR A 67 -14.07 18.21 -14.33
CA THR A 67 -14.18 16.92 -14.99
C THR A 67 -12.89 16.07 -14.89
N LEU A 68 -11.74 16.69 -14.59
CA LEU A 68 -10.46 16.01 -14.44
C LEU A 68 -10.21 15.64 -12.97
N GLN A 69 -10.95 14.64 -12.51
CA GLN A 69 -10.75 14.03 -11.19
C GLN A 69 -9.40 13.32 -11.11
N ALA A 70 -8.89 13.09 -9.90
CA ALA A 70 -7.65 12.34 -9.65
C ALA A 70 -7.77 10.85 -10.06
N GLY A 71 -6.63 10.19 -10.17
CA GLY A 71 -6.53 8.78 -10.56
C GLY A 71 -6.29 8.55 -12.04
N TYR A 72 -5.60 7.43 -12.33
CA TYR A 72 -5.41 6.87 -13.68
C TYR A 72 -4.90 7.89 -14.71
N GLY A 73 -3.93 8.70 -14.33
CA GLY A 73 -3.25 9.67 -15.19
C GLY A 73 -3.38 11.13 -14.78
N ALA A 74 -4.12 11.46 -13.73
CA ALA A 74 -4.25 12.83 -13.24
C ALA A 74 -4.11 12.87 -11.71
N THR A 75 -3.37 13.84 -11.18
CA THR A 75 -3.20 14.03 -9.72
C THR A 75 -4.37 14.85 -9.18
N CYS A 76 -4.62 14.88 -7.86
CA CYS A 76 -5.56 15.80 -7.23
C CYS A 76 -5.00 17.24 -7.10
N VAL A 77 -3.69 17.39 -6.93
CA VAL A 77 -3.02 18.67 -6.63
C VAL A 77 -2.08 19.14 -7.75
N ASN A 78 -1.81 20.44 -7.80
CA ASN A 78 -0.79 21.00 -8.69
C ASN A 78 0.62 20.95 -8.07
N ASN A 79 0.72 21.17 -6.76
CA ASN A 79 1.96 21.06 -5.99
C ASN A 79 1.91 19.82 -5.07
N LEU A 80 2.94 18.97 -5.13
CA LEU A 80 3.04 17.78 -4.26
C LEU A 80 3.22 18.14 -2.79
N ASP A 81 3.70 19.34 -2.44
CA ASP A 81 3.84 19.76 -1.04
C ASP A 81 2.49 19.88 -0.34
N GLU A 82 1.41 20.14 -1.09
CA GLU A 82 0.03 20.15 -0.58
C GLU A 82 -0.43 18.77 -0.10
N LEU A 83 0.22 17.70 -0.56
CA LEU A 83 -0.08 16.34 -0.12
C LEU A 83 0.53 16.03 1.23
N GLU A 84 1.54 16.77 1.70
CA GLU A 84 2.34 16.39 2.87
C GLU A 84 1.79 16.92 4.20
N VAL A 85 0.69 17.67 4.16
CA VAL A 85 -0.02 18.12 5.34
C VAL A 85 -1.16 17.17 5.68
N PRO A 86 -1.63 17.14 6.95
CA PRO A 86 -2.84 16.44 7.30
C PRO A 86 -4.01 16.93 6.44
N GLN A 87 -4.60 16.03 5.65
CA GLN A 87 -5.67 16.35 4.72
C GLN A 87 -7.00 16.58 5.44
N LYS A 88 -7.87 17.44 4.89
CA LYS A 88 -9.22 17.58 5.45
C LYS A 88 -10.00 16.29 5.20
N LEU A 89 -10.50 15.65 6.26
CA LEU A 89 -11.36 14.49 6.13
C LEU A 89 -12.66 14.87 5.41
N ALA A 90 -13.12 13.99 4.52
CA ALA A 90 -14.42 14.13 3.89
C ALA A 90 -15.55 13.96 4.90
N ASP A 91 -16.72 14.52 4.59
CA ASP A 91 -17.96 14.29 5.33
C ASP A 91 -18.53 12.90 4.98
N HIS A 92 -17.87 11.87 5.49
CA HIS A 92 -18.23 10.47 5.31
C HIS A 92 -17.69 9.63 6.48
N PRO A 93 -18.45 8.69 7.04
CA PRO A 93 -18.02 7.91 8.22
C PRO A 93 -16.76 7.07 8.00
N LYS A 94 -16.51 6.69 6.74
CA LYS A 94 -15.31 5.94 6.30
C LYS A 94 -14.21 6.80 5.68
N ALA A 95 -14.29 8.14 5.80
CA ALA A 95 -13.23 9.03 5.37
C ALA A 95 -11.90 8.62 6.01
N ILE A 96 -10.79 8.91 5.32
CA ILE A 96 -9.47 8.53 5.79
C ILE A 96 -8.42 9.52 5.37
N ASP A 97 -7.44 9.67 6.25
CA ASP A 97 -6.13 10.19 5.92
C ASP A 97 -5.06 9.39 6.70
N ALA A 98 -4.14 8.73 6.00
CA ALA A 98 -3.25 7.73 6.57
C ALA A 98 -1.79 7.93 6.19
N VAL A 99 -0.91 7.91 7.19
CA VAL A 99 0.54 7.92 7.02
C VAL A 99 1.12 6.65 7.61
N PHE A 100 2.05 6.04 6.86
CA PHE A 100 2.62 4.74 7.19
C PHE A 100 4.11 4.68 6.88
N PHE A 101 4.88 4.05 7.76
CA PHE A 101 6.32 3.86 7.64
C PHE A 101 6.70 2.40 7.81
N GLN A 102 7.52 1.91 6.90
CA GLN A 102 8.19 0.62 6.98
C GLN A 102 9.69 0.85 6.91
N LEU A 103 10.39 0.64 8.02
CA LEU A 103 11.80 0.97 8.17
C LEU A 103 12.56 -0.25 8.69
N ALA A 104 13.74 -0.50 8.12
CA ALA A 104 14.59 -1.63 8.48
C ALA A 104 16.06 -1.35 8.16
N ASN A 105 16.98 -2.14 8.71
CA ASN A 105 18.39 -2.09 8.31
C ASN A 105 19.03 -3.48 8.19
N GLN A 106 20.27 -3.48 7.68
CA GLN A 106 21.08 -4.67 7.52
C GLN A 106 21.35 -5.42 8.83
N SER A 107 21.39 -4.70 9.95
CA SER A 107 21.61 -5.26 11.29
C SER A 107 20.39 -5.99 11.86
N GLY A 108 19.27 -6.03 11.13
CA GLY A 108 18.04 -6.68 11.59
C GLY A 108 17.25 -5.85 12.61
N GLN A 109 17.46 -4.52 12.64
CA GLN A 109 16.55 -3.61 13.34
C GLN A 109 15.39 -3.24 12.42
N TYR A 110 14.19 -3.16 12.98
CA TYR A 110 12.98 -2.80 12.24
C TYR A 110 12.12 -1.84 13.06
N LEU A 111 11.49 -0.88 12.38
CA LEU A 111 10.41 -0.08 12.93
C LEU A 111 9.31 0.05 11.89
N VAL A 112 8.09 -0.28 12.29
CA VAL A 112 6.91 -0.11 11.46
C VAL A 112 5.89 0.69 12.24
N ALA A 113 5.41 1.80 11.71
CA ALA A 113 4.47 2.68 12.40
C ALA A 113 3.45 3.24 11.43
N ALA A 114 2.17 3.23 11.83
CA ALA A 114 1.09 3.77 11.02
C ALA A 114 0.13 4.59 11.87
N THR A 115 -0.45 5.62 11.25
CA THR A 115 -1.63 6.32 11.77
C THR A 115 -2.58 6.58 10.61
N ALA A 116 -3.85 6.21 10.77
CA ALA A 116 -4.91 6.56 9.85
C ALA A 116 -6.01 7.31 10.59
N ARG A 117 -6.06 8.63 10.37
CA ARG A 117 -7.09 9.51 10.91
C ARG A 117 -8.44 9.18 10.29
N ARG A 118 -9.44 9.12 11.17
CA ARG A 118 -10.85 8.83 10.87
C ARG A 118 -11.72 9.92 11.53
N PRO A 119 -12.98 10.06 11.08
CA PRO A 119 -13.94 10.92 11.77
C PRO A 119 -14.01 10.64 13.28
N HIS A 120 -14.43 11.64 14.04
CA HIS A 120 -14.57 11.58 15.50
C HIS A 120 -13.26 11.35 16.28
N LYS A 121 -12.12 11.85 15.74
CA LYS A 121 -10.79 11.77 16.38
C LYS A 121 -10.35 10.33 16.66
N ILE A 122 -10.72 9.44 15.75
CA ILE A 122 -10.32 8.04 15.81
C ILE A 122 -9.09 7.86 14.93
N ILE A 123 -8.16 7.06 15.41
CA ILE A 123 -6.98 6.68 14.65
C ILE A 123 -6.94 5.16 14.56
N ASN A 124 -6.86 4.62 13.35
CA ASN A 124 -6.34 3.26 13.20
C ASN A 124 -4.82 3.36 13.21
N GLY A 125 -4.17 2.98 14.32
CA GLY A 125 -2.74 3.17 14.48
C GLY A 125 -2.05 2.01 15.19
N PHE A 126 -0.77 1.83 14.88
CA PHE A 126 0.07 0.82 15.50
C PHE A 126 1.54 1.18 15.37
N ILE A 127 2.37 0.56 16.21
CA ILE A 127 3.82 0.59 16.10
C ILE A 127 4.44 -0.75 16.52
N TYR A 128 5.46 -1.16 15.77
CA TYR A 128 6.34 -2.29 16.05
C TYR A 128 7.78 -1.79 16.13
N LEU A 129 8.56 -2.35 17.08
CA LEU A 129 10.01 -2.16 17.17
C LEU A 129 10.65 -3.54 17.30
N ALA A 130 11.56 -3.89 16.39
CA ALA A 130 12.38 -5.07 16.54
C ALA A 130 13.85 -4.67 16.63
N ILE A 131 14.53 -5.18 17.66
CA ILE A 131 15.97 -5.04 17.87
C ILE A 131 16.49 -6.45 18.15
N PRO A 132 17.56 -6.93 17.48
CA PRO A 132 18.01 -8.32 17.64
C PRO A 132 18.21 -8.77 19.09
N GLU A 133 18.71 -7.89 19.95
CA GLU A 133 18.92 -8.15 21.38
C GLU A 133 17.63 -8.26 22.21
N LEU A 134 16.54 -7.65 21.76
CA LEU A 134 15.26 -7.60 22.47
C LEU A 134 14.19 -8.51 21.85
N GLY A 135 14.34 -8.85 20.57
CA GLY A 135 13.27 -9.42 19.76
C GLY A 135 12.26 -8.36 19.33
N LEU A 136 11.00 -8.76 19.15
CA LEU A 136 9.91 -7.92 18.66
C LEU A 136 9.08 -7.37 19.83
N LEU A 137 8.96 -6.05 19.87
CA LEU A 137 8.08 -5.28 20.73
C LEU A 137 6.88 -4.77 19.94
N GLU A 138 5.72 -4.81 20.58
CA GLU A 138 4.43 -4.40 20.01
C GLU A 138 3.77 -3.35 20.90
N ALA A 139 3.07 -2.38 20.30
CA ALA A 139 2.15 -1.53 21.03
C ALA A 139 1.15 -2.36 21.87
N PRO A 140 0.74 -1.92 23.08
CA PRO A 140 0.00 -2.76 24.01
C PRO A 140 -1.33 -3.30 23.47
N LYS A 141 -2.04 -2.47 22.70
CA LYS A 141 -3.38 -2.76 22.16
C LYS A 141 -3.39 -3.76 21.01
N LEU A 142 -2.24 -4.02 20.40
CA LEU A 142 -2.17 -4.96 19.28
C LEU A 142 -2.70 -6.35 19.70
N PRO A 143 -3.42 -7.07 18.83
CA PRO A 143 -3.60 -6.82 17.40
C PRO A 143 -4.67 -5.75 17.05
N ASP A 144 -5.31 -5.12 18.03
CA ASP A 144 -6.25 -4.04 17.78
C ASP A 144 -5.52 -2.73 17.44
N THR A 145 -6.08 -1.98 16.48
CA THR A 145 -5.51 -0.69 16.04
C THR A 145 -6.41 0.49 16.33
N MET A 146 -7.52 0.30 17.05
CA MET A 146 -8.43 1.39 17.44
C MET A 146 -7.81 2.24 18.57
N LEU A 147 -7.33 3.43 18.20
CA LEU A 147 -6.79 4.44 19.09
C LEU A 147 -7.67 5.69 19.12
N TYR A 148 -7.62 6.43 20.22
CA TYR A 148 -8.39 7.65 20.41
C TYR A 148 -7.47 8.87 20.55
N ALA A 149 -7.70 9.87 19.71
CA ALA A 149 -6.92 11.10 19.70
C ALA A 149 -7.67 12.24 20.39
N GLU A 150 -6.92 13.17 20.98
CA GLU A 150 -7.47 14.39 21.56
C GLU A 150 -7.67 15.49 20.50
N LYS A 151 -6.83 15.47 19.46
CA LYS A 151 -6.76 16.46 18.39
C LYS A 151 -6.79 15.75 17.03
N GLU A 152 -7.05 16.51 15.96
CA GLU A 152 -7.03 16.00 14.59
C GLU A 152 -5.60 15.91 14.03
N GLU A 153 -4.71 15.25 14.75
CA GLU A 153 -3.31 15.05 14.39
C GLU A 153 -3.06 13.57 14.06
N PHE A 154 -1.91 13.27 13.45
CA PHE A 154 -1.42 11.89 13.30
C PHE A 154 -0.79 11.41 14.62
N ALA A 155 -1.57 11.48 15.71
CA ALA A 155 -1.08 11.17 17.06
C ALA A 155 -2.19 10.61 17.96
N ALA A 156 -1.91 9.48 18.60
CA ALA A 156 -2.75 8.89 19.64
C ALA A 156 -1.94 7.92 20.50
N GLU A 157 -2.27 7.84 21.80
CA GLU A 157 -1.79 6.81 22.72
C GLU A 157 -0.26 6.60 22.71
N GLY A 158 0.47 7.71 22.73
CA GLY A 158 1.93 7.75 22.76
C GLY A 158 2.59 7.81 21.39
N LEU A 159 1.94 7.35 20.32
CA LEU A 159 2.43 7.44 18.94
C LEU A 159 2.15 8.83 18.36
N ARG A 160 3.13 9.41 17.67
CA ARG A 160 3.02 10.68 16.94
C ARG A 160 3.87 10.63 15.67
N ILE A 161 3.27 11.04 14.55
CA ILE A 161 3.90 11.15 13.24
C ILE A 161 3.67 12.55 12.71
N GLU A 162 4.72 13.29 12.38
CA GLU A 162 4.60 14.71 12.05
C GLU A 162 5.40 15.09 10.80
N PRO A 163 4.78 15.74 9.80
CA PRO A 163 5.52 16.35 8.71
C PRO A 163 6.30 17.56 9.23
N VAL A 164 7.58 17.65 8.89
CA VAL A 164 8.45 18.78 9.26
C VAL A 164 8.79 19.61 8.03
N VAL A 165 9.21 18.94 6.96
CA VAL A 165 9.48 19.57 5.66
C VAL A 165 8.77 18.74 4.59
N PRO A 166 7.82 19.34 3.83
CA PRO A 166 7.11 18.63 2.78
C PRO A 166 8.04 17.86 1.85
N ASN A 167 7.67 16.62 1.55
CA ASN A 167 8.36 15.71 0.62
C ASN A 167 9.81 15.43 1.01
N ARG A 168 10.17 15.64 2.27
CA ARG A 168 11.55 15.55 2.72
C ARG A 168 11.69 14.97 4.12
N THR A 169 11.12 15.63 5.12
CA THR A 169 11.43 15.34 6.53
C THR A 169 10.17 15.09 7.34
N TRP A 170 10.15 13.98 8.06
CA TRP A 170 9.10 13.58 8.98
C TRP A 170 9.69 13.16 10.32
N LYS A 171 8.98 13.44 11.41
CA LYS A 171 9.31 12.94 12.74
C LYS A 171 8.36 11.80 13.11
N ILE A 172 8.93 10.75 13.70
CA ILE A 172 8.19 9.62 14.24
C ILE A 172 8.62 9.51 15.71
N SER A 173 7.67 9.58 16.62
CA SER A 173 7.94 9.38 18.04
C SER A 173 6.91 8.48 18.69
N TYR A 174 7.37 7.77 19.71
CA TYR A 174 6.51 6.94 20.55
C TYR A 174 6.96 7.03 21.99
N LYS A 175 6.03 7.28 22.92
CA LYS A 175 6.31 7.22 24.35
C LYS A 175 5.22 6.46 25.08
N GLY A 176 5.56 5.33 25.66
CA GLY A 176 4.60 4.48 26.35
C GLY A 176 5.16 3.09 26.68
N HIS A 177 4.29 2.18 27.10
CA HIS A 177 4.66 0.79 27.30
C HIS A 177 4.59 0.01 25.99
N MET A 178 5.51 -0.92 25.76
CA MET A 178 5.34 -1.96 24.74
C MET A 178 5.38 -3.34 25.39
N LYS A 179 4.81 -4.34 24.71
CA LYS A 179 4.87 -5.74 25.14
C LYS A 179 5.77 -6.56 24.21
N TYR A 180 6.39 -7.62 24.72
CA TYR A 180 7.12 -8.55 23.88
C TYR A 180 6.15 -9.45 23.09
N ALA A 181 6.34 -9.60 21.79
CA ALA A 181 5.47 -10.44 20.96
C ALA A 181 5.45 -11.92 21.40
N LYS A 182 6.59 -12.42 21.90
CA LYS A 182 6.74 -13.81 22.40
C LYS A 182 6.35 -13.96 23.88
N ALA A 183 6.15 -12.86 24.61
CA ALA A 183 5.80 -12.83 26.03
C ALA A 183 4.91 -11.61 26.31
N PRO A 184 3.64 -11.62 25.85
CA PRO A 184 2.75 -10.45 25.89
C PRO A 184 2.46 -9.91 27.30
N GLU A 185 2.66 -10.74 28.33
CA GLU A 185 2.54 -10.38 29.74
C GLU A 185 3.68 -9.47 30.22
N LYS A 186 4.83 -9.51 29.55
CA LYS A 186 6.01 -8.69 29.89
C LYS A 186 5.92 -7.35 29.15
N LYS A 187 5.88 -6.27 29.92
CA LYS A 187 5.84 -4.89 29.43
C LYS A 187 7.12 -4.16 29.77
N VAL A 188 7.54 -3.27 28.89
CA VAL A 188 8.73 -2.42 29.02
C VAL A 188 8.37 -0.98 28.70
N ASN A 189 9.06 -0.03 29.31
CA ASN A 189 8.94 1.39 28.96
C ASN A 189 9.75 1.66 27.70
N VAL A 190 9.13 2.34 26.74
CA VAL A 190 9.75 2.67 25.45
C VAL A 190 9.58 4.16 25.15
N ASP A 191 10.69 4.80 24.77
CA ASP A 191 10.75 6.16 24.26
C ASP A 191 11.53 6.14 22.93
N ILE A 192 10.84 6.40 21.81
CA ILE A 192 11.39 6.39 20.45
C ILE A 192 11.33 7.81 19.90
N GLU A 193 12.44 8.23 19.30
CA GLU A 193 12.54 9.46 18.51
C GLU A 193 13.31 9.16 17.23
N LEU A 194 12.67 9.35 16.08
CA LEU A 194 13.24 9.19 14.76
C LEU A 194 12.94 10.39 13.87
N GLU A 195 13.92 10.76 13.06
CA GLU A 195 13.74 11.69 11.95
C GLU A 195 13.95 10.96 10.62
N TYR A 196 12.87 10.82 9.87
CA TYR A 196 12.90 10.31 8.51
C TYR A 196 13.24 11.44 7.53
N ASN A 197 14.16 11.16 6.61
CA ASN A 197 14.62 12.08 5.60
C ASN A 197 14.71 11.43 4.22
N SER A 198 14.31 12.16 3.18
CA SER A 198 14.49 11.75 1.79
C SER A 198 14.83 12.93 0.87
N LYS A 199 15.63 12.65 -0.15
CA LYS A 199 15.85 13.55 -1.30
C LYS A 199 15.28 12.97 -2.59
N LEU A 200 14.66 11.79 -2.52
CA LEU A 200 14.11 11.09 -3.67
C LEU A 200 12.76 11.68 -4.05
N ARG A 201 12.48 11.79 -5.34
CA ARG A 201 11.14 12.19 -5.80
C ARG A 201 10.10 11.15 -5.33
N PRO A 202 8.96 11.53 -4.75
CA PRO A 202 7.89 10.59 -4.45
C PRO A 202 7.35 9.90 -5.72
N PHE A 203 6.89 8.66 -5.57
CA PHE A 203 6.13 7.93 -6.57
C PHE A 203 4.64 8.15 -6.32
N ASN A 204 3.97 8.86 -7.22
CA ASN A 204 2.53 9.12 -7.14
C ASN A 204 1.76 8.08 -7.96
N PHE A 205 0.92 7.27 -7.33
CA PHE A 205 0.21 6.19 -8.01
C PHE A 205 -0.81 6.70 -9.02
N ASP A 206 -1.32 7.92 -8.87
CA ASP A 206 -2.24 8.49 -9.85
C ASP A 206 -1.55 8.80 -11.19
N THR A 207 -0.28 9.22 -11.17
CA THR A 207 0.41 9.73 -12.37
C THR A 207 1.56 8.86 -12.86
N ASP A 208 2.23 8.12 -11.97
CA ASP A 208 3.56 7.56 -12.26
C ASP A 208 3.54 6.09 -12.62
N MET A 209 2.43 5.38 -12.37
CA MET A 209 2.27 3.98 -12.75
C MET A 209 2.56 3.75 -14.24
N ASN A 210 3.03 2.55 -14.62
CA ASN A 210 3.14 2.22 -16.03
C ASN A 210 1.74 2.10 -16.65
N ALA A 211 1.42 2.97 -17.63
CA ALA A 211 0.10 3.03 -18.25
C ALA A 211 -0.32 1.71 -18.93
N TRP A 212 0.64 0.97 -19.50
CA TRP A 212 0.38 -0.34 -20.09
C TRP A 212 0.05 -1.37 -19.00
N THR A 213 0.73 -1.33 -17.86
CA THR A 213 0.45 -2.18 -16.69
C THR A 213 -0.96 -1.97 -16.15
N VAL A 214 -1.35 -0.71 -15.94
CA VAL A 214 -2.71 -0.35 -15.51
C VAL A 214 -3.75 -0.80 -16.53
N ALA A 215 -3.53 -0.52 -17.82
CA ALA A 215 -4.45 -0.92 -18.88
C ALA A 215 -4.65 -2.45 -18.96
N ARG A 216 -3.58 -3.23 -18.79
CA ARG A 216 -3.66 -4.69 -18.70
C ARG A 216 -4.46 -5.18 -17.50
N ALA A 217 -4.39 -4.49 -16.35
CA ALA A 217 -5.20 -4.85 -15.18
C ALA A 217 -6.69 -4.60 -15.47
N MET A 218 -7.02 -3.37 -15.87
CA MET A 218 -8.39 -2.90 -16.10
C MET A 218 -9.10 -3.65 -17.23
N ALA A 219 -8.36 -4.06 -18.26
CA ALA A 219 -8.92 -4.79 -19.39
C ALA A 219 -9.38 -6.23 -19.06
N LYS A 220 -8.95 -6.80 -17.93
CA LYS A 220 -9.42 -8.12 -17.47
C LYS A 220 -10.83 -8.06 -16.89
N GLU A 221 -11.26 -6.89 -16.44
CA GLU A 221 -12.52 -6.71 -15.76
C GLU A 221 -13.69 -6.51 -16.74
N PRO A 222 -14.92 -6.91 -16.35
CA PRO A 222 -16.11 -6.54 -17.10
C PRO A 222 -16.27 -5.02 -17.09
N TRP A 223 -16.56 -4.44 -18.25
CA TRP A 223 -16.77 -3.00 -18.36
C TRP A 223 -18.26 -2.73 -18.43
N SER A 224 -18.73 -1.85 -17.57
CA SER A 224 -20.08 -1.31 -17.55
C SER A 224 -20.01 0.11 -16.99
N ARG A 225 -21.12 0.85 -17.05
CA ARG A 225 -21.18 2.18 -16.44
C ARG A 225 -20.95 2.10 -14.93
N GLU A 226 -21.53 1.08 -14.29
CA GLU A 226 -21.43 0.80 -12.87
C GLU A 226 -19.98 0.49 -12.48
N TYR A 227 -19.26 -0.30 -13.30
CA TYR A 227 -17.83 -0.57 -13.09
C TYR A 227 -17.00 0.72 -13.03
N PHE A 228 -17.21 1.63 -14.00
CA PHE A 228 -16.48 2.91 -14.01
C PHE A 228 -16.90 3.86 -12.89
N GLN A 229 -18.14 3.76 -12.39
CA GLN A 229 -18.56 4.50 -11.20
C GLN A 229 -17.87 3.96 -9.94
N ILE A 230 -17.84 2.63 -9.77
CA ILE A 230 -17.13 1.98 -8.65
C ILE A 230 -15.64 2.32 -8.67
N LEU A 231 -15.01 2.36 -9.85
CA LEU A 231 -13.61 2.77 -9.99
C LEU A 231 -13.34 4.19 -9.47
N LYS A 232 -14.29 5.11 -9.66
CA LYS A 232 -14.20 6.49 -9.14
C LYS A 232 -14.48 6.51 -7.63
N ASP A 233 -15.53 5.83 -7.19
CA ASP A 233 -15.95 5.82 -5.79
C ASP A 233 -14.93 5.15 -4.85
N ALA A 234 -14.12 4.23 -5.39
CA ALA A 234 -13.06 3.53 -4.68
C ALA A 234 -11.68 4.15 -4.90
N HIS A 235 -11.57 5.27 -5.63
CA HIS A 235 -10.31 5.98 -5.80
C HIS A 235 -9.80 6.53 -4.46
N GLN A 236 -8.50 6.48 -4.30
CA GLN A 236 -7.78 7.01 -3.16
C GLN A 236 -6.51 7.64 -3.72
N THR A 237 -6.19 8.85 -3.25
CA THR A 237 -4.87 9.43 -3.52
C THR A 237 -3.87 8.64 -2.69
N HIS A 238 -2.82 8.14 -3.35
CA HIS A 238 -1.79 7.31 -2.74
C HIS A 238 -0.43 7.66 -3.34
N TYR A 239 0.55 7.90 -2.48
CA TYR A 239 1.92 8.14 -2.93
C TYR A 239 2.92 7.69 -1.88
N GLU A 240 4.08 7.29 -2.37
CA GLU A 240 5.13 6.70 -1.55
C GLU A 240 6.46 7.39 -1.82
N GLN A 241 7.35 7.38 -0.85
CA GLN A 241 8.70 7.91 -0.97
C GLN A 241 9.63 7.01 -0.20
N MET A 242 10.75 6.65 -0.82
CA MET A 242 11.83 5.94 -0.15
C MET A 242 12.77 6.93 0.53
N GLY A 243 13.32 6.57 1.67
CA GLY A 243 14.19 7.44 2.47
C GLY A 243 14.82 6.69 3.64
N SER A 244 15.44 7.43 4.54
CA SER A 244 16.17 6.86 5.66
C SER A 244 15.78 7.59 6.94
N ALA A 245 15.68 6.86 8.04
CA ALA A 245 15.38 7.39 9.35
C ALA A 245 16.55 7.19 10.30
N SER A 246 16.86 8.21 11.09
CA SER A 246 17.90 8.15 12.11
C SER A 246 17.37 8.64 13.45
N GLY A 247 17.88 8.07 14.53
CA GLY A 247 17.51 8.48 15.89
C GLY A 247 17.80 7.38 16.90
N ARG A 248 16.92 7.25 17.90
CA ARG A 248 17.14 6.36 19.04
C ARG A 248 15.84 5.76 19.57
N ALA A 249 15.98 4.62 20.23
CA ALA A 249 14.97 4.04 21.11
C ALA A 249 15.59 3.81 22.49
N ILE A 250 14.90 4.23 23.55
CA ILE A 250 15.23 3.88 24.93
C ILE A 250 14.23 2.83 25.39
N VAL A 251 14.71 1.65 25.79
CA VAL A 251 13.90 0.56 26.34
C VAL A 251 14.37 0.28 27.76
N ASP A 252 13.51 0.54 28.75
CA ASP A 252 13.81 0.44 30.19
C ASP A 252 15.16 1.08 30.56
N GLY A 253 15.41 2.28 30.04
CA GLY A 253 16.63 3.05 30.31
C GLY A 253 17.85 2.65 29.47
N LYS A 254 17.80 1.55 28.72
CA LYS A 254 18.86 1.18 27.76
C LYS A 254 18.61 1.84 26.42
N GLU A 255 19.58 2.60 25.94
CA GLU A 255 19.51 3.29 24.64
C GLU A 255 20.01 2.39 23.49
N PHE A 256 19.32 2.47 22.36
CA PHE A 256 19.65 1.82 21.10
C PHE A 256 19.63 2.85 19.98
N SER A 257 20.75 2.99 19.27
CA SER A 257 20.78 3.81 18.06
C SER A 257 20.07 3.11 16.91
N LEU A 258 19.28 3.88 16.16
CA LEU A 258 18.52 3.41 15.01
C LEU A 258 18.99 4.17 13.77
N GLN A 259 19.40 3.42 12.75
CA GLN A 259 19.73 3.91 11.42
C GLN A 259 19.04 2.98 10.43
N LEU A 260 17.89 3.42 9.91
CA LEU A 260 16.96 2.57 9.18
C LEU A 260 16.72 3.14 7.78
N ASP A 261 16.46 2.26 6.82
CA ASP A 261 16.02 2.60 5.47
C ASP A 261 14.63 2.06 5.24
N GLY A 262 13.87 2.72 4.37
CA GLY A 262 12.63 2.16 3.88
C GLY A 262 11.73 3.20 3.26
N MET A 263 10.43 3.02 3.47
CA MET A 263 9.39 3.74 2.75
C MET A 263 8.47 4.48 3.72
N ARG A 264 8.05 5.66 3.28
CA ARG A 264 6.89 6.39 3.80
C ARG A 264 5.77 6.35 2.77
N ASP A 265 4.56 6.02 3.20
CA ASP A 265 3.28 6.08 2.47
C ASP A 265 2.44 7.22 3.06
N HIS A 266 1.77 7.97 2.19
CA HIS A 266 0.64 8.80 2.58
C HIS A 266 -0.53 8.58 1.62
N SER A 267 -1.69 8.24 2.18
CA SER A 267 -2.91 7.97 1.42
C SER A 267 -4.17 8.52 2.07
N TYR A 268 -5.05 9.09 1.27
CA TYR A 268 -6.31 9.68 1.72
C TYR A 268 -7.41 9.53 0.69
N ALA A 269 -8.64 9.54 1.16
CA ALA A 269 -9.79 9.30 0.29
C ALA A 269 -11.09 9.85 0.89
N TYR A 270 -12.07 10.08 0.00
CA TYR A 270 -13.46 10.31 0.41
C TYR A 270 -13.98 9.19 1.31
N LYS A 271 -13.64 7.93 0.99
CA LYS A 271 -13.88 6.77 1.84
C LYS A 271 -12.88 5.65 1.56
N ARG A 272 -12.57 4.84 2.59
CA ARG A 272 -11.87 3.56 2.44
C ARG A 272 -12.73 2.42 2.96
N GLU A 273 -13.09 1.50 2.07
CA GLU A 273 -13.87 0.30 2.38
C GLU A 273 -12.97 -0.94 2.30
N TRP A 274 -12.52 -1.42 3.45
CA TRP A 274 -11.67 -2.61 3.54
C TRP A 274 -12.35 -3.87 3.00
N LYS A 275 -13.69 -3.96 3.06
CA LYS A 275 -14.45 -5.10 2.52
C LYS A 275 -14.35 -5.23 0.99
N PHE A 276 -13.92 -4.18 0.29
CA PHE A 276 -13.68 -4.25 -1.16
C PHE A 276 -12.43 -5.06 -1.51
N MET A 277 -11.45 -5.07 -0.61
CA MET A 277 -10.23 -5.85 -0.78
C MET A 277 -10.54 -7.33 -0.60
N HIS A 278 -10.08 -8.17 -1.51
CA HIS A 278 -9.94 -9.61 -1.25
C HIS A 278 -8.66 -9.84 -0.47
N ARG A 279 -7.54 -9.35 -1.01
CA ARG A 279 -6.20 -9.41 -0.42
C ARG A 279 -5.18 -8.60 -1.22
N TYR A 280 -4.04 -8.34 -0.62
CA TYR A 280 -2.87 -7.82 -1.33
C TYR A 280 -1.57 -8.33 -0.69
N GLY A 281 -0.46 -8.15 -1.41
CA GLY A 281 0.89 -8.42 -0.89
C GLY A 281 1.89 -7.43 -1.49
N PHE A 282 2.58 -6.70 -0.62
CA PHE A 282 3.62 -5.72 -0.99
C PHE A 282 4.95 -6.06 -0.33
N HIS A 283 6.04 -5.62 -0.96
CA HIS A 283 7.40 -5.81 -0.47
C HIS A 283 8.15 -4.50 -0.64
N THR A 284 8.54 -3.92 0.48
CA THR A 284 9.43 -2.77 0.58
C THR A 284 10.82 -3.30 0.85
N ILE A 285 11.77 -3.05 -0.06
CA ILE A 285 13.10 -3.64 -0.05
C ILE A 285 14.16 -2.56 -0.25
N THR A 286 15.19 -2.58 0.58
CA THR A 286 16.45 -1.84 0.39
C THR A 286 17.58 -2.85 0.19
N LEU A 287 18.39 -2.65 -0.84
CA LEU A 287 19.56 -3.48 -1.15
C LEU A 287 20.86 -2.80 -0.71
N GLN A 288 21.89 -3.62 -0.47
CA GLN A 288 23.23 -3.14 -0.12
C GLN A 288 23.85 -2.20 -1.15
N ASP A 289 23.50 -2.33 -2.43
CA ASP A 289 23.99 -1.46 -3.51
C ASP A 289 23.29 -0.09 -3.58
N GLY A 290 22.32 0.17 -2.69
CA GLY A 290 21.52 1.39 -2.65
C GLY A 290 20.24 1.34 -3.47
N THR A 291 19.98 0.26 -4.21
CA THR A 291 18.70 0.07 -4.92
C THR A 291 17.55 -0.05 -3.91
N ARG A 292 16.42 0.60 -4.19
CA ARG A 292 15.21 0.55 -3.35
C ARG A 292 13.99 0.16 -4.18
N ILE A 293 13.21 -0.78 -3.69
CA ILE A 293 12.14 -1.43 -4.46
C ILE A 293 10.87 -1.41 -3.60
N ASN A 294 9.75 -0.99 -4.20
CA ASN A 294 8.44 -1.44 -3.74
C ASN A 294 7.82 -2.28 -4.86
N ALA A 295 7.43 -3.51 -4.58
CA ALA A 295 6.81 -4.38 -5.56
C ALA A 295 5.71 -5.24 -4.92
N GLY A 296 4.53 -5.22 -5.56
CA GLY A 296 3.40 -5.94 -5.03
C GLY A 296 2.21 -6.02 -5.96
N PHE A 297 1.11 -6.42 -5.34
CA PHE A 297 -0.10 -6.77 -6.04
C PHE A 297 -1.31 -6.52 -5.16
N VAL A 298 -2.36 -5.94 -5.73
CA VAL A 298 -3.67 -5.76 -5.07
C VAL A 298 -4.75 -6.56 -5.79
N SER A 299 -5.57 -7.26 -5.00
CA SER A 299 -6.83 -7.86 -5.43
C SER A 299 -7.98 -7.15 -4.72
N GLN A 300 -8.65 -6.27 -5.45
CA GLN A 300 -9.87 -5.59 -5.04
C GLN A 300 -10.94 -5.90 -6.10
N PRO A 301 -11.62 -7.07 -6.06
CA PRO A 301 -12.35 -7.61 -7.20
C PRO A 301 -13.47 -6.72 -7.76
N VAL A 302 -13.95 -5.75 -6.98
CA VAL A 302 -14.92 -4.75 -7.42
C VAL A 302 -14.33 -3.72 -8.41
N THR A 303 -13.01 -3.51 -8.41
CA THR A 303 -12.30 -2.60 -9.32
C THR A 303 -11.28 -3.31 -10.19
N CYS A 304 -10.45 -4.15 -9.57
CA CYS A 304 -9.40 -4.94 -10.20
C CYS A 304 -9.14 -6.19 -9.38
N SER A 305 -9.43 -7.36 -9.94
CA SER A 305 -9.04 -8.63 -9.34
C SER A 305 -7.52 -8.86 -9.37
N ARG A 306 -6.81 -8.16 -10.27
CA ARG A 306 -5.36 -8.25 -10.48
C ARG A 306 -4.73 -6.90 -10.85
N LEU A 307 -4.30 -6.12 -9.85
CA LEU A 307 -3.57 -4.86 -10.07
C LEU A 307 -2.10 -5.02 -9.65
N GLU A 308 -1.18 -4.89 -10.60
CA GLU A 308 0.26 -4.97 -10.42
C GLU A 308 0.81 -3.57 -10.11
N LEU A 309 1.51 -3.41 -8.99
CA LEU A 309 1.92 -2.11 -8.46
C LEU A 309 3.37 -2.14 -7.98
N GLY A 310 4.04 -1.01 -8.11
CA GLY A 310 5.41 -0.85 -7.61
C GLY A 310 6.30 0.02 -8.46
N TYR A 311 7.52 0.18 -7.98
CA TYR A 311 8.58 0.98 -8.58
C TYR A 311 9.96 0.55 -8.07
N VAL A 312 10.99 1.06 -8.73
CA VAL A 312 12.39 0.92 -8.32
C VAL A 312 13.08 2.27 -8.36
N TYR A 313 13.80 2.60 -7.30
CA TYR A 313 14.88 3.58 -7.32
C TYR A 313 16.20 2.85 -7.55
N LEU A 314 16.94 3.27 -8.59
CA LEU A 314 18.32 2.83 -8.78
C LEU A 314 19.26 3.64 -7.86
N PRO A 315 20.51 3.20 -7.66
CA PRO A 315 21.45 3.89 -6.77
C PRO A 315 21.73 5.36 -7.15
N ASP A 316 21.54 5.72 -8.42
CA ASP A 316 21.65 7.10 -8.92
C ASP A 316 20.43 7.99 -8.57
N GLY A 317 19.42 7.42 -7.90
CA GLY A 317 18.16 8.07 -7.54
C GLY A 317 17.10 8.08 -8.64
N SER A 318 17.37 7.50 -9.82
CA SER A 318 16.39 7.42 -10.90
C SER A 318 15.23 6.49 -10.53
N LEU A 319 14.00 6.96 -10.80
CA LEU A 319 12.75 6.31 -10.41
C LEU A 319 12.05 5.68 -11.62
N HIS A 320 11.77 4.39 -11.54
CA HIS A 320 11.17 3.59 -12.61
C HIS A 320 9.94 2.84 -12.13
N ALA A 321 8.81 2.99 -12.82
CA ALA A 321 7.60 2.24 -12.52
C ALA A 321 7.73 0.75 -12.88
N LEU A 322 6.96 -0.10 -12.21
CA LEU A 322 6.89 -1.52 -12.48
C LEU A 322 6.15 -1.84 -13.80
N ASP A 323 6.78 -2.68 -14.64
CA ASP A 323 6.23 -3.15 -15.91
C ASP A 323 5.34 -4.38 -15.74
N TRP A 324 5.75 -5.33 -14.90
CA TRP A 324 4.97 -6.51 -14.52
C TRP A 324 5.58 -7.19 -13.30
N ILE A 325 4.78 -8.02 -12.62
CA ILE A 325 5.20 -8.87 -11.51
C ILE A 325 4.63 -10.28 -11.68
N LYS A 326 5.47 -11.29 -11.42
CA LYS A 326 5.09 -12.71 -11.36
C LYS A 326 5.07 -13.18 -9.91
N LEU A 327 4.08 -12.68 -9.18
CA LEU A 327 3.73 -13.09 -7.82
C LEU A 327 2.27 -13.58 -7.82
N PRO A 328 2.00 -14.87 -8.03
CA PRO A 328 0.64 -15.38 -8.14
C PRO A 328 -0.01 -15.49 -6.75
N LEU A 329 -0.66 -14.44 -6.25
CA LEU A 329 -1.34 -14.47 -4.95
C LEU A 329 -2.30 -15.66 -4.81
N TRP A 330 -3.04 -16.01 -5.87
CA TRP A 330 -3.94 -17.17 -5.86
C TRP A 330 -3.25 -18.51 -5.57
N ALA A 331 -1.93 -18.62 -5.81
CA ALA A 331 -1.12 -19.79 -5.45
C ALA A 331 -0.33 -19.59 -4.17
N LEU A 332 -0.09 -18.34 -3.75
CA LEU A 332 0.73 -18.00 -2.60
C LEU A 332 -0.13 -17.41 -1.49
N GLY A 333 -0.33 -18.19 -0.43
CA GLY A 333 -1.06 -17.78 0.77
C GLY A 333 -2.55 -17.58 0.60
N GLU A 334 -3.16 -18.13 -0.46
CA GLU A 334 -4.61 -18.21 -0.51
C GLU A 334 -5.13 -18.99 0.71
N GLY A 335 -6.22 -18.52 1.32
CA GLY A 335 -6.74 -19.09 2.57
C GLY A 335 -6.20 -18.44 3.85
N GLY A 336 -5.34 -17.42 3.75
CA GLY A 336 -4.95 -16.61 4.92
C GLY A 336 -3.64 -17.01 5.60
N THR A 337 -2.80 -17.79 4.91
CA THR A 337 -1.50 -18.25 5.43
C THR A 337 -0.37 -17.88 4.46
N PRO A 338 0.19 -16.66 4.55
CA PRO A 338 1.26 -16.25 3.64
C PRO A 338 2.53 -17.11 3.83
N PRO A 339 3.27 -17.43 2.75
CA PRO A 339 4.52 -18.17 2.85
C PRO A 339 5.60 -17.35 3.60
N VAL A 340 6.54 -18.06 4.24
CA VAL A 340 7.63 -17.45 5.03
C VAL A 340 9.00 -17.54 4.35
N ASP A 341 9.15 -18.42 3.36
CA ASP A 341 10.33 -18.55 2.49
C ASP A 341 9.81 -18.78 1.06
N TYR A 342 10.08 -17.84 0.15
CA TYR A 342 9.58 -17.87 -1.22
C TYR A 342 10.35 -16.90 -2.12
N GLY A 343 10.10 -16.98 -3.42
CA GLY A 343 10.63 -16.03 -4.39
C GLY A 343 9.63 -15.62 -5.44
N PHE A 344 9.91 -14.51 -6.11
CA PHE A 344 9.13 -14.00 -7.23
C PHE A 344 10.02 -13.18 -8.18
N THR A 345 9.49 -12.86 -9.36
CA THR A 345 10.19 -12.01 -10.32
C THR A 345 9.34 -10.82 -10.71
N PHE A 346 9.98 -9.70 -11.04
CA PHE A 346 9.30 -8.54 -11.62
C PHE A 346 10.20 -7.84 -12.64
N LYS A 347 9.63 -6.97 -13.47
CA LYS A 347 10.38 -6.13 -14.42
C LYS A 347 10.14 -4.66 -14.12
N ALA A 348 11.23 -3.91 -14.09
CA ALA A 348 11.26 -2.46 -13.99
C ALA A 348 12.63 -1.97 -14.46
N ALA A 349 12.74 -0.71 -14.87
CA ALA A 349 14.00 -0.12 -15.36
C ALA A 349 14.66 -0.95 -16.49
N GLY A 350 13.85 -1.56 -17.37
CA GLY A 350 14.34 -2.35 -18.51
C GLY A 350 14.89 -3.75 -18.17
N LYS A 351 15.05 -4.12 -16.90
CA LYS A 351 15.59 -5.43 -16.47
C LYS A 351 14.63 -6.24 -15.60
N VAL A 352 14.89 -7.54 -15.53
CA VAL A 352 14.17 -8.48 -14.64
C VAL A 352 14.90 -8.55 -13.30
N TRP A 353 14.13 -8.57 -12.23
CA TRP A 353 14.59 -8.67 -10.85
C TRP A 353 14.04 -9.96 -10.26
N GLU A 354 14.92 -10.79 -9.73
CA GLU A 354 14.63 -12.04 -9.05
C GLU A 354 14.75 -11.83 -7.55
N VAL A 355 13.64 -11.95 -6.84
CA VAL A 355 13.53 -11.65 -5.41
C VAL A 355 13.38 -12.96 -4.65
N GLN A 356 14.22 -13.15 -3.64
CA GLN A 356 14.08 -14.17 -2.60
C GLN A 356 13.71 -13.47 -1.30
N VAL A 357 12.73 -14.03 -0.58
CA VAL A 357 12.16 -13.46 0.64
C VAL A 357 12.29 -14.47 1.76
N ARG A 358 12.83 -14.05 2.90
CA ARG A 358 12.78 -14.81 4.15
C ARG A 358 12.17 -13.96 5.25
N VAL A 359 11.13 -14.48 5.88
CA VAL A 359 10.42 -13.81 6.97
C VAL A 359 11.10 -14.10 8.30
N VAL A 360 11.38 -13.04 9.06
CA VAL A 360 12.01 -13.07 10.39
C VAL A 360 10.94 -12.99 11.49
N HIS A 361 10.02 -12.04 11.36
CA HIS A 361 8.89 -11.87 12.26
C HIS A 361 7.59 -11.69 11.47
N THR A 362 6.47 -12.15 12.04
CA THR A 362 5.15 -12.06 11.42
C THR A 362 4.12 -11.49 12.40
N PRO A 363 4.30 -10.26 12.91
CA PRO A 363 3.26 -9.61 13.69
C PRO A 363 1.97 -9.47 12.88
N ILE A 364 0.85 -9.47 13.60
CA ILE A 364 -0.49 -9.40 13.04
C ILE A 364 -1.22 -8.23 13.69
N PHE A 365 -1.97 -7.50 12.88
CA PHE A 365 -2.93 -6.53 13.37
C PHE A 365 -4.20 -6.56 12.53
N HIS A 366 -5.26 -5.97 13.07
CA HIS A 366 -6.51 -5.79 12.37
C HIS A 366 -6.83 -4.31 12.22
N ILE A 367 -7.37 -3.92 11.08
CA ILE A 367 -7.73 -2.54 10.76
C ILE A 367 -9.19 -2.43 10.34
N GLY A 368 -9.78 -1.28 10.65
CA GLY A 368 -11.19 -1.01 10.47
C GLY A 368 -11.99 -1.22 11.76
N TRP A 369 -13.19 -0.63 11.79
CA TRP A 369 -14.07 -0.60 12.95
C TRP A 369 -14.41 -1.99 13.48
N GLU A 370 -14.67 -2.90 12.55
CA GLU A 370 -15.14 -4.26 12.83
C GLU A 370 -14.05 -5.28 12.44
N TRP A 371 -12.79 -4.85 12.43
CA TRP A 371 -11.65 -5.66 11.98
C TRP A 371 -11.89 -6.26 10.59
N GLU A 372 -12.32 -5.46 9.63
CA GLU A 372 -12.63 -5.90 8.26
C GLU A 372 -11.40 -6.42 7.50
N ALA A 373 -10.21 -6.07 7.98
CA ALA A 373 -8.94 -6.37 7.34
C ALA A 373 -7.96 -6.93 8.39
N LYS A 374 -7.34 -8.06 8.05
CA LYS A 374 -6.26 -8.69 8.82
C LYS A 374 -4.95 -8.55 8.05
N LEU A 375 -3.94 -8.02 8.70
CA LEU A 375 -2.64 -7.75 8.10
C LEU A 375 -1.55 -8.56 8.79
N PHE A 376 -0.66 -9.11 7.97
CA PHE A 376 0.59 -9.72 8.38
C PHE A 376 1.72 -8.77 8.01
N GLU A 377 2.30 -8.13 9.00
CA GLU A 377 3.33 -7.09 8.83
C GLU A 377 4.71 -7.72 8.95
N ARG A 378 5.20 -8.33 7.88
CA ARG A 378 6.29 -9.31 7.99
C ARG A 378 7.63 -8.61 7.87
N LEU A 379 8.45 -8.72 8.91
CA LEU A 379 9.82 -8.24 8.93
C LEU A 379 10.68 -9.24 8.17
N CYS A 380 11.42 -8.79 7.16
CA CYS A 380 12.03 -9.68 6.19
C CYS A 380 13.51 -9.39 5.96
N THR A 381 14.22 -10.43 5.53
CA THR A 381 15.46 -10.31 4.77
C THR A 381 15.20 -10.71 3.33
N TYR A 382 15.98 -10.13 2.43
CA TYR A 382 15.84 -10.32 1.00
C TYR A 382 17.17 -10.67 0.34
N THR A 383 17.08 -11.31 -0.81
CA THR A 383 18.19 -11.38 -1.77
C THR A 383 17.60 -11.11 -3.14
N VAL A 384 18.11 -10.08 -3.83
CA VAL A 384 17.61 -9.67 -5.15
C VAL A 384 18.74 -9.73 -6.16
N ASN A 385 18.61 -10.60 -7.16
CA ASN A 385 19.68 -10.86 -8.14
C ASN A 385 21.04 -11.17 -7.47
N GLY A 386 21.02 -11.90 -6.35
CA GLY A 386 22.21 -12.21 -5.55
C GLY A 386 22.68 -11.11 -4.60
N ILE A 387 22.06 -9.93 -4.61
CA ILE A 387 22.42 -8.80 -3.73
C ILE A 387 21.59 -8.90 -2.43
N PRO A 388 22.22 -8.94 -1.25
CA PRO A 388 21.50 -8.93 0.02
C PRO A 388 20.69 -7.65 0.23
N GLY A 389 19.56 -7.79 0.90
CA GLY A 389 18.69 -6.68 1.26
C GLY A 389 17.85 -6.95 2.51
N TRP A 390 17.15 -5.92 2.95
CA TRP A 390 16.29 -5.91 4.12
C TRP A 390 15.03 -5.11 3.85
N GLY A 391 14.01 -5.29 4.67
CA GLY A 391 12.78 -4.52 4.57
C GLY A 391 11.57 -5.25 5.12
N VAL A 392 10.40 -4.89 4.64
CA VAL A 392 9.12 -5.35 5.18
C VAL A 392 8.23 -5.86 4.06
N SER A 393 7.37 -6.82 4.36
CA SER A 393 6.32 -7.23 3.44
C SER A 393 4.97 -7.32 4.13
N GLU A 394 4.04 -6.49 3.67
CA GLU A 394 2.69 -6.42 4.21
C GLU A 394 1.76 -7.30 3.38
N TRP A 395 1.09 -8.25 4.05
CA TRP A 395 0.12 -9.13 3.43
C TRP A 395 -1.24 -8.97 4.09
N HIS A 396 -2.20 -8.52 3.32
CA HIS A 396 -3.55 -8.25 3.77
C HIS A 396 -4.51 -9.35 3.33
N TYR A 397 -5.47 -9.67 4.20
CA TYR A 397 -6.61 -10.53 3.92
C TYR A 397 -7.89 -9.88 4.44
N ARG A 398 -8.95 -9.97 3.65
CA ARG A 398 -10.29 -9.64 4.16
C ARG A 398 -10.62 -10.51 5.35
N HIS A 399 -11.14 -9.89 6.40
CA HIS A 399 -11.54 -10.56 7.63
C HIS A 399 -13.04 -10.36 7.88
N ALA A 400 -13.71 -11.44 8.27
CA ALA A 400 -15.17 -11.49 8.37
C ALA A 400 -15.68 -11.86 9.76
N ALA A 401 -14.79 -12.18 10.72
CA ALA A 401 -15.21 -12.62 12.05
C ALA A 401 -15.64 -11.47 12.97
N GLY A 402 -15.42 -10.22 12.57
CA GLY A 402 -15.72 -9.05 13.40
C GLY A 402 -14.62 -8.72 14.41
N ARG A 403 -14.77 -7.58 15.10
CA ARG A 403 -13.91 -7.20 16.23
C ARG A 403 -14.45 -7.86 17.51
N PRO A 404 -13.63 -8.61 18.27
CA PRO A 404 -14.10 -9.26 19.49
C PRO A 404 -14.54 -8.26 20.57
N VAL A 405 -15.56 -8.65 21.36
CA VAL A 405 -16.18 -7.80 22.39
C VAL A 405 -15.17 -7.34 23.46
N GLU A 406 -14.20 -8.19 23.80
CA GLU A 406 -13.16 -7.90 24.79
C GLU A 406 -12.26 -6.70 24.43
N TYR A 407 -12.14 -6.39 23.14
CA TYR A 407 -11.45 -5.19 22.67
C TYR A 407 -12.37 -3.97 22.69
N ALA A 408 -13.62 -4.13 22.25
CA ALA A 408 -14.59 -3.04 22.15
C ALA A 408 -15.11 -2.56 23.52
N GLN A 409 -15.11 -3.41 24.56
CA GLN A 409 -15.62 -3.05 25.89
C GLN A 409 -14.84 -1.91 26.57
N ASN A 410 -13.59 -1.69 26.16
CA ASN A 410 -12.73 -0.63 26.70
C ASN A 410 -12.80 0.65 25.86
N ASP A 411 -13.62 0.66 24.80
CA ASP A 411 -13.83 1.85 23.99
C ASP A 411 -14.64 2.89 24.78
N PRO A 412 -14.44 4.18 24.53
CA PRO A 412 -15.30 5.22 25.08
C PRO A 412 -16.77 4.99 24.71
N GLU A 413 -17.69 5.20 25.66
CA GLU A 413 -19.13 4.90 25.49
C GLU A 413 -19.78 5.60 24.27
N TRP A 414 -19.27 6.77 23.88
CA TRP A 414 -19.79 7.53 22.75
C TRP A 414 -19.62 6.79 21.42
N THR A 415 -18.69 5.84 21.33
CA THR A 415 -18.44 5.05 20.11
C THR A 415 -19.64 4.18 19.71
N ASN A 416 -20.48 3.80 20.68
CA ASN A 416 -21.72 3.03 20.45
C ASN A 416 -22.77 3.81 19.66
N LYS A 417 -22.66 5.15 19.59
CA LYS A 417 -23.63 6.03 18.93
C LYS A 417 -23.21 6.45 17.52
N ILE A 418 -22.04 6.03 17.05
CA ILE A 418 -21.49 6.43 15.76
C ILE A 418 -22.03 5.54 14.64
N VAL A 419 -22.34 6.16 13.51
CA VAL A 419 -22.55 5.45 12.25
C VAL A 419 -21.20 5.01 11.69
N LYS A 420 -20.87 3.73 11.83
CA LYS A 420 -19.58 3.15 11.36
C LYS A 420 -19.55 2.90 9.84
N GLY A 421 -20.71 2.99 9.19
CA GLY A 421 -20.92 3.05 7.74
C GLY A 421 -20.99 1.71 7.02
#